data_AF-A0A972V959-F1
#
_entry.id   AF-A0A972V959-F1
#
_cell.length_a   1.000
_cell.length_b   1.000
_cell.length_c   1.000
_cell.angle_alpha   90.00
_cell.angle_beta   90.00
_cell.angle_gamma   90.00
#
_symmetry.space_group_name_H-M   'P 1'
#
loop_
_entity.id
_entity.type
_entity.pdbx_description
1 polymer ?
#
loop_
_entity_poly.entity_id
_entity_poly.type
_entity_poly.pdbx_seq_one_letter_code
_entity_poly.pdbx_strand_id
1 'polypeptide(L)' 'VGISDVVTKSIGSANPYNMVRATFDGLKVQTSPRMIAARRGKKVSELVGRRAGHAQETAETEDVA' A
#
# COMPACT_ATOMS: atom_id res chain seq x y z
N VAL A 1 13.01 -7.09 -4.10
CA VAL A 1 11.87 -6.16 -4.27
C VAL A 1 12.19 -5.28 -5.46
N GLY A 2 11.34 -5.29 -6.48
CA GLY A 2 11.39 -4.36 -7.60
C GLY A 2 10.00 -3.77 -7.76
N ILE A 3 9.88 -2.45 -7.71
CA ILE A 3 8.63 -1.74 -7.99
C ILE A 3 8.74 -1.33 -9.46
N SER A 4 7.93 -1.97 -10.31
CA SER A 4 8.00 -1.75 -11.76
C SER A 4 7.14 -0.58 -12.23
N ASP A 5 6.11 -0.22 -11.45
CA ASP A 5 5.18 0.85 -11.80
C ASP A 5 4.92 1.75 -10.58
N VAL A 6 5.45 2.97 -10.64
CA VAL A 6 5.24 4.01 -9.63
C VAL A 6 5.46 5.38 -10.26
N VAL A 7 4.56 6.33 -9.96
CA VAL A 7 4.71 7.73 -10.35
C VAL A 7 5.05 8.53 -9.11
N THR A 8 6.12 9.31 -9.15
CA THR A 8 6.54 10.17 -8.02
C THR A 8 7.06 11.51 -8.51
N LYS A 9 7.04 12.50 -7.61
CA LYS A 9 7.69 13.81 -7.82
C LYS A 9 8.38 14.23 -6.53
N SER A 10 9.64 14.66 -6.62
CA SER A 10 10.31 15.32 -5.51
C SER A 10 9.78 16.74 -5.36
N ILE A 11 9.22 17.05 -4.20
CA ILE A 11 8.72 18.38 -3.83
C ILE A 11 9.62 18.89 -2.70
N GLY A 12 10.29 20.03 -2.92
CA GLY A 12 11.23 20.62 -1.96
C GLY A 12 12.68 20.60 -2.46
N SER A 13 13.60 20.10 -1.64
CA SER A 13 15.04 20.15 -1.92
C SER A 13 15.45 19.12 -2.98
N ALA A 14 16.24 19.57 -3.96
CA ALA A 14 16.86 18.72 -4.97
C ALA A 14 18.17 18.05 -4.52
N ASN A 15 18.59 18.24 -3.25
CA ASN A 15 19.79 17.59 -2.73
C ASN A 15 19.60 16.05 -2.71
N PRO A 16 20.44 15.27 -3.41
CA PRO A 16 20.30 13.81 -3.51
C PRO A 16 20.24 13.11 -2.15
N TYR A 17 20.97 13.60 -1.16
CA TYR A 17 21.01 12.98 0.18
C TYR A 17 19.65 13.05 0.87
N ASN A 18 18.99 14.21 0.77
CA ASN A 18 17.67 14.43 1.34
C ASN A 18 16.59 13.74 0.52
N MET A 19 16.72 13.68 -0.81
CA MET A 19 15.78 12.94 -1.66
C MET A 19 15.74 11.46 -1.28
N VAL A 20 16.90 10.80 -1.17
CA VAL A 20 16.97 9.39 -0.80
C VAL A 20 16.38 9.15 0.59
N ARG A 21 16.73 9.98 1.58
CA ARG A 21 16.18 9.88 2.93
C ARG A 21 14.66 10.04 2.95
N ALA A 22 14.14 11.06 2.25
CA ALA A 22 12.71 11.31 2.14
C ALA A 22 11.96 10.15 1.47
N THR A 23 12.55 9.54 0.42
CA THR A 23 11.98 8.36 -0.22
C THR A 23 11.88 7.19 0.77
N PHE A 24 12.93 6.89 1.53
CA PHE A 24 12.89 5.82 2.52
C PHE A 24 11.89 6.08 3.63
N ASP A 25 11.81 7.32 4.12
CA ASP A 25 10.85 7.67 5.16
C ASP A 25 9.40 7.58 4.65
N GLY A 26 9.15 7.99 3.40
CA GLY A 26 7.87 7.81 2.72
C GLY A 26 7.45 6.34 2.54
N LEU A 27 8.42 5.44 2.29
CA LEU A 27 8.15 4.01 2.19
C LEU A 27 7.87 3.35 3.55
N LYS A 28 8.52 3.81 4.62
CA LYS A 28 8.31 3.29 5.99
C LYS A 28 6.91 3.56 6.53
N VAL A 29 6.30 4.68 6.16
CA VAL A 29 4.95 5.06 6.63
C VAL A 29 3.82 4.35 5.87
N GLN A 30 4.13 3.62 4.79
CA GLN A 30 3.13 2.89 4.04
C GLN A 30 2.49 1.81 4.92
N THR A 31 1.16 1.81 4.95
CA THR A 31 0.40 0.86 5.77
C THR A 31 -0.44 -0.03 4.87
N SER A 32 -0.42 -1.34 5.13
CA SER A 32 -1.23 -2.27 4.36
C SER A 32 -2.73 -2.09 4.66
N PRO A 33 -3.61 -2.24 3.66
CA PRO A 33 -5.06 -2.14 3.88
C PRO A 33 -5.58 -3.12 4.94
N ARG A 34 -4.98 -4.31 5.06
CA ARG A 34 -5.31 -5.33 6.07
C ARG A 34 -5.05 -4.82 7.49
N MET A 35 -3.92 -4.16 7.73
CA MET A 35 -3.63 -3.57 9.04
C MET A 35 -4.60 -2.45 9.41
N ILE A 36 -5.02 -1.64 8.44
CA ILE A 36 -6.01 -0.58 8.66
C ILE A 36 -7.39 -1.18 8.96
N ALA A 37 -7.77 -2.25 8.25
CA ALA A 37 -9.02 -2.99 8.46
C ALA A 37 -9.12 -3.54 9.90
N ALA A 38 -8.07 -4.22 10.36
CA ALA A 38 -8.00 -4.75 11.72
C ALA A 38 -8.09 -3.64 12.78
N ARG A 39 -7.39 -2.52 12.58
CA ARG A 39 -7.43 -1.37 13.49
C ARG A 39 -8.81 -0.68 13.54
N ARG A 40 -9.54 -0.69 12.41
CA ARG A 40 -10.84 -0.02 12.28
C ARG A 40 -12.03 -0.97 12.51
N GLY A 41 -11.80 -2.27 12.74
CA GLY A 41 -12.86 -3.26 12.92
C GLY A 41 -13.75 -3.44 11.68
N LYS A 42 -13.24 -3.15 10.48
CA LYS A 42 -13.99 -3.24 9.20
C LYS A 42 -13.41 -4.32 8.32
N LYS A 43 -14.20 -4.82 7.37
CA LYS A 43 -13.68 -5.73 6.34
C LYS A 43 -12.77 -4.97 5.37
N VAL A 44 -11.73 -5.65 4.86
CA VAL A 44 -10.80 -5.06 3.87
C VAL A 44 -11.55 -4.60 2.61
N SER A 45 -12.61 -5.34 2.24
CA SER A 45 -13.49 -5.04 1.10
C SER A 45 -14.25 -3.72 1.22
N GLU A 46 -14.50 -3.22 2.43
CA GLU A 46 -15.15 -1.94 2.68
C GLU A 46 -14.16 -0.76 2.65
N LEU A 47 -12.87 -1.02 2.83
CA LEU A 47 -11.81 -0.01 2.84
C LEU A 47 -11.21 0.23 1.45
N VAL A 48 -11.06 -0.82 0.65
CA VAL A 48 -10.61 -0.71 -0.73
C VAL A 48 -11.85 -0.53 -1.59
N GLY A 49 -12.15 0.73 -1.94
CA GLY A 49 -13.24 1.04 -2.86
C GLY A 49 -13.14 0.18 -4.12
N ARG A 50 -14.29 -0.35 -4.57
CA ARG A 50 -14.39 -1.29 -5.70
C ARG A 50 -13.88 -0.63 -6.98
N ARG A 51 -12.56 -0.66 -7.19
CA ARG A 51 -11.94 -0.21 -8.44
C ARG A 51 -12.29 -1.24 -9.51
N ALA A 52 -12.90 -0.77 -10.58
CA ALA A 52 -13.09 -1.56 -11.79
C ALA A 52 -11.72 -2.09 -12.26
N GLY A 53 -11.60 -3.41 -12.38
CA GLY A 53 -10.41 -4.09 -12.89
C GLY A 53 -9.54 -4.75 -11.81
N HIS A 54 -9.71 -6.07 -11.68
CA HIS A 54 -8.75 -7.03 -11.10
C HIS A 54 -8.44 -6.92 -9.59
N ALA A 55 -9.32 -7.47 -8.74
CA ALA A 55 -8.97 -8.10 -7.46
C ALA A 55 -10.17 -8.91 -6.92
N GLN A 56 -10.49 -10.01 -7.58
CA GLN A 56 -11.38 -11.06 -7.09
C GLN A 56 -10.73 -12.40 -7.42
N GLU A 57 -9.81 -12.87 -6.57
CA GLU A 57 -9.47 -14.29 -6.40
C GLU A 57 -8.54 -14.42 -5.18
N THR A 58 -8.60 -15.55 -4.47
CA THR A 58 -7.78 -15.97 -3.31
C THR A 58 -8.09 -15.39 -1.91
N ALA A 59 -9.35 -15.37 -1.47
CA ALA A 59 -9.65 -15.21 -0.02
C ALA A 59 -10.79 -16.09 0.51
N GLU A 60 -11.10 -17.22 -0.15
CA GLU A 60 -12.15 -18.15 0.29
C GLU A 60 -11.68 -19.61 0.45
N THR A 61 -10.38 -19.88 0.61
CA THR A 61 -9.89 -21.26 0.76
C THR A 61 -8.86 -21.45 1.89
N GLU A 62 -9.14 -20.96 3.10
CA GLU A 62 -8.47 -21.47 4.32
C GLU A 62 -9.42 -21.34 5.52
N ASP A 63 -10.49 -22.14 5.57
CA ASP A 63 -11.23 -22.41 6.83
C ASP A 63 -11.92 -23.79 6.88
N VAL A 64 -11.42 -24.78 6.12
CA VAL A 64 -11.75 -26.20 6.32
C VAL A 64 -10.55 -27.08 5.94
N ALA A 65 -9.67 -27.34 6.90
CA ALA A 65 -8.88 -28.57 7.06
C ALA A 65 -8.22 -28.56 8.45
#